data_AF-A0A942GM47-F1
#
_entry.id   AF-A0A942GM47-F1
#
_cell.length_a   1.000
_cell.length_b   1.000
_cell.length_c   1.000
_cell.angle_alpha   90.00
_cell.angle_beta   90.00
_cell.angle_gamma   90.00
#
_symmetry.space_group_name_H-M   'P 1'
#
loop_
_entity.id
_entity.type
_entity.pdbx_description
1 polymer ?
#
loop_
_entity_poly.entity_id
_entity_poly.type
_entity_poly.pdbx_seq_one_letter_code
_entity_poly.pdbx_strand_id
1 'polypeptide(L)'
;MANWPYFISAFVILGISVVLGRAFAFRSRRYRVNQDPGHAINLTGAAERLSGAVRLPTYAVLDSPDADREPFLQFARYLEQAYPVVHAALEREIVSDYSLLYRWKGQDEGLKPVLFSTHFDVVPVEEGTESAWSGSAVF
;
A
#
# COMPACT_ATOMS: atom_id res chain seq x y z
N MET A 1 38.91 22.05 -33.83
CA MET A 1 38.92 21.68 -32.39
C MET A 1 37.52 21.20 -32.02
N ALA A 2 37.39 20.04 -31.37
CA ALA A 2 36.09 19.43 -31.11
C ALA A 2 35.38 20.16 -29.96
N ASN A 3 34.21 20.73 -30.24
CA ASN A 3 33.36 21.49 -29.31
C ASN A 3 32.38 20.62 -28.50
N TRP A 4 32.41 19.29 -28.69
CA TRP A 4 31.59 18.31 -27.97
C TRP A 4 31.64 18.42 -26.42
N PRO A 5 32.76 18.82 -25.76
CA PRO A 5 32.76 18.93 -24.30
C PRO A 5 31.87 20.06 -23.79
N TYR A 6 31.73 21.15 -24.56
CA TYR A 6 30.86 22.26 -24.20
C TYR A 6 29.38 21.89 -24.27
N PHE A 7 28.99 21.05 -25.24
CA PHE A 7 27.62 20.54 -25.34
C PHE A 7 27.28 19.63 -24.14
N ILE A 8 28.22 18.82 -23.68
CA ILE A 8 28.02 17.98 -22.48
C ILE A 8 27.90 18.85 -21.24
N SER A 9 28.81 19.79 -21.04
CA SER A 9 28.74 20.70 -19.89
C SER A 9 27.43 21.50 -19.88
N ALA A 10 26.98 22.00 -21.04
CA ALA A 10 25.71 22.71 -21.15
C ALA A 10 24.51 21.82 -20.80
N PHE A 11 24.50 20.56 -21.26
CA PHE A 11 23.44 19.60 -20.95
C PHE A 11 23.40 19.25 -19.45
N VAL A 12 24.57 19.04 -18.84
CA VAL A 12 24.68 18.78 -17.39
C VAL A 12 24.19 19.99 -16.59
N ILE A 13 24.62 21.20 -16.95
CA ILE A 13 24.19 22.44 -16.28
C ILE A 13 22.68 22.63 -16.41
N LEU A 14 22.11 22.38 -17.60
CA LEU A 14 20.67 22.43 -17.82
C LEU A 14 19.93 21.41 -16.94
N GLY A 15 20.41 20.17 -16.89
CA GLY A 15 19.85 19.11 -16.06
C GLY A 15 19.85 19.49 -14.57
N ILE A 16 20.99 19.95 -14.05
CA ILE A 16 21.12 20.43 -12.66
C ILE A 16 20.17 21.59 -12.41
N SER A 17 20.09 22.56 -13.33
CA SER A 17 19.21 23.73 -13.19
C SER A 17 17.74 23.34 -13.14
N VAL A 18 17.31 22.37 -13.95
CA VAL A 18 15.95 21.83 -13.93
C VAL A 18 15.67 21.11 -12.60
N VAL A 19 16.60 20.28 -12.12
CA VAL A 19 16.45 19.56 -10.85
C VAL A 19 16.36 20.54 -9.68
N LEU A 20 17.27 21.51 -9.61
CA LEU A 20 17.25 22.55 -8.58
C LEU A 20 15.96 23.38 -8.67
N GLY A 21 15.58 23.82 -9.87
CA GLY A 21 14.34 24.57 -10.08
C GLY A 21 13.10 23.79 -9.64
N ARG A 22 13.04 22.48 -9.94
CA ARG A 22 11.98 21.57 -9.48
C ARG A 22 12.00 21.39 -7.97
N ALA A 23 13.17 21.24 -7.36
CA ALA A 23 13.33 21.06 -5.92
C ALA A 23 12.89 22.32 -5.15
N PHE A 24 13.32 23.52 -5.58
CA PHE A 24 12.90 24.78 -4.97
C PHE A 24 11.44 25.12 -5.23
N ALA A 25 10.89 24.73 -6.39
CA ALA A 25 9.48 24.92 -6.70
C ALA A 25 8.57 23.85 -6.06
N PHE A 26 9.13 22.77 -5.50
CA PHE A 26 8.35 21.71 -4.88
C PHE A 26 7.67 22.23 -3.63
N ARG A 27 6.35 22.34 -3.68
CA ARG A 27 5.52 22.60 -2.50
C ARG A 27 4.76 21.33 -2.15
N SER A 28 4.98 20.84 -0.94
CA SER A 28 4.16 19.77 -0.37
C SER A 28 2.70 20.23 -0.35
N ARG A 29 1.81 19.44 -0.97
CA ARG A 29 0.36 19.64 -0.86
C ARG A 29 -0.10 19.15 0.52
N ARG A 30 0.14 19.95 1.56
CA ARG A 30 -0.45 19.71 2.87
C ARG A 30 -1.89 20.19 2.84
N TYR A 31 -2.81 19.27 2.65
CA TYR A 31 -4.22 19.56 2.88
C TYR A 31 -4.40 19.85 4.36
N ARG A 32 -4.75 21.11 4.70
CA ARG A 32 -5.21 21.43 6.04
C ARG A 32 -6.65 20.93 6.13
N VAL A 33 -6.81 19.79 6.80
CA VAL A 33 -8.12 19.23 7.10
C VAL A 33 -8.46 19.65 8.53
N ASN A 34 -9.68 20.15 8.75
CA ASN A 34 -10.17 20.30 10.11
C ASN A 34 -10.21 18.90 10.72
N GLN A 35 -9.47 18.68 11.80
CA GLN A 35 -9.48 17.39 12.48
C GLN A 35 -10.87 17.21 13.08
N ASP A 36 -11.62 16.25 12.52
CA ASP A 36 -12.75 15.67 13.22
C ASP A 36 -12.19 15.05 14.52
N PRO A 37 -12.78 15.32 15.70
CA PRO A 37 -12.40 14.65 16.95
C PRO A 37 -12.41 13.11 16.84
N GLY A 38 -13.05 12.59 15.78
CA GLY A 38 -13.02 11.20 15.42
C GLY A 38 -14.08 10.43 16.18
N HIS A 39 -14.29 9.19 15.75
CA HIS A 39 -15.21 8.29 16.40
C HIS A 39 -14.43 7.39 17.36
N ALA A 40 -15.06 6.96 18.45
CA ALA A 40 -14.45 5.98 19.34
C ALA A 40 -14.16 4.69 18.55
N ILE A 41 -12.88 4.33 18.46
CA ILE A 41 -12.43 3.10 17.79
C ILE A 41 -12.34 2.00 18.85
N ASN A 42 -12.95 0.84 18.57
CA ASN A 42 -12.71 -0.36 19.37
C ASN A 42 -11.28 -0.86 19.10
N LEU A 43 -10.33 -0.38 19.92
CA LEU A 43 -8.90 -0.71 19.79
C LEU A 43 -8.63 -2.20 19.97
N THR A 44 -9.31 -2.86 20.91
CA THR A 44 -9.16 -4.29 21.15
C THR A 44 -9.60 -5.09 19.93
N GLY A 45 -10.80 -4.81 19.40
CA GLY A 45 -11.28 -5.49 18.19
C GLY A 45 -10.44 -5.19 16.95
N ALA A 46 -9.85 -3.98 16.86
CA ALA A 46 -8.91 -3.66 15.79
C ALA A 46 -7.60 -4.47 15.92
N ALA A 47 -7.06 -4.58 17.13
CA ALA A 47 -5.87 -5.38 17.41
C ALA A 47 -6.11 -6.88 17.16
N GLU A 48 -7.28 -7.40 17.52
CA GLU A 48 -7.67 -8.79 17.24
C GLU A 48 -7.76 -9.06 15.74
N ARG A 49 -8.39 -8.16 14.97
CA ARG A 49 -8.46 -8.28 13.51
C ARG A 49 -7.10 -8.19 12.85
N LEU A 50 -6.24 -7.29 13.31
CA LEU A 50 -4.86 -7.21 12.83
C LEU A 50 -4.09 -8.49 13.18
N SER A 51 -4.23 -8.98 14.41
CA SER A 51 -3.58 -10.22 14.85
C SER A 51 -3.99 -11.43 14.03
N GLY A 52 -5.26 -11.54 13.63
CA GLY A 52 -5.70 -12.59 12.70
C GLY A 52 -5.13 -12.41 11.30
N ALA A 53 -5.10 -11.18 10.79
CA ALA A 53 -4.56 -10.87 9.46
C ALA A 53 -3.08 -11.21 9.33
N VAL A 54 -2.24 -10.83 10.31
CA VAL A 54 -0.77 -11.04 10.25
C VAL A 54 -0.34 -12.51 10.37
N ARG A 55 -1.25 -13.42 10.75
CA ARG A 55 -0.97 -14.86 10.80
C ARG A 55 -1.16 -15.55 9.45
N LEU A 56 -1.74 -14.86 8.46
CA LEU A 56 -1.90 -15.38 7.11
C LEU A 56 -0.61 -15.09 6.32
N PRO A 57 0.10 -16.12 5.84
CA PRO A 57 1.42 -15.97 5.21
C PRO A 57 1.30 -15.53 3.74
N THR A 58 0.90 -14.28 3.51
CA THR A 58 0.74 -13.67 2.17
C THR A 58 2.10 -13.33 1.54
N TYR A 59 3.00 -14.31 1.42
CA TYR A 59 4.34 -14.10 0.89
C TYR A 59 4.31 -13.78 -0.61
N ALA A 60 4.82 -12.62 -1.00
CA ALA A 60 5.04 -12.29 -2.41
C ALA A 60 6.35 -12.93 -2.89
N VAL A 61 6.27 -14.14 -3.43
CA VAL A 61 7.39 -14.76 -4.14
C VAL A 61 7.41 -14.24 -5.58
N LEU A 62 8.41 -13.43 -5.90
CA LEU A 62 8.67 -12.94 -7.26
C LEU A 62 9.02 -14.11 -8.18
N ASP A 63 8.53 -14.07 -9.42
CA ASP A 63 8.88 -15.00 -10.51
C ASP A 63 8.63 -16.49 -10.26
N SER A 64 7.71 -16.83 -9.36
CA SER A 64 7.25 -18.20 -9.15
C SER A 64 5.79 -18.36 -9.58
N PRO A 65 5.53 -18.88 -10.80
CA PRO A 65 4.17 -19.16 -11.27
C PRO A 65 3.48 -20.28 -10.47
N ASP A 66 4.26 -21.13 -9.79
CA ASP A 66 3.78 -22.23 -8.94
C ASP A 66 3.66 -21.82 -7.46
N ALA A 67 3.94 -20.57 -7.11
CA ALA A 67 3.82 -20.10 -5.73
C ALA A 67 2.40 -20.29 -5.21
N ASP A 68 2.28 -20.80 -3.98
CA ASP A 68 0.99 -20.96 -3.33
C ASP A 68 0.32 -19.59 -3.14
N ARG A 69 -0.83 -19.41 -3.80
CA ARG A 69 -1.64 -18.19 -3.71
C ARG A 69 -2.84 -18.36 -2.77
N GLU A 70 -3.04 -19.54 -2.21
CA GLU A 70 -4.13 -19.81 -1.27
C GLU A 70 -4.11 -18.85 -0.06
N PRO A 71 -2.95 -18.44 0.52
CA PRO A 71 -2.93 -17.44 1.59
C PRO A 71 -3.58 -16.11 1.21
N PHE A 72 -3.48 -15.67 -0.05
CA PHE A 72 -4.12 -14.44 -0.54
C PHE A 72 -5.65 -14.59 -0.58
N LEU A 73 -6.14 -15.76 -1.00
CA LEU A 73 -7.57 -16.06 -1.00
C LEU A 73 -8.13 -16.21 0.43
N GLN A 74 -7.34 -16.80 1.34
CA GLN A 74 -7.67 -16.86 2.76
C GLN A 74 -7.75 -15.46 3.37
N PHE A 75 -6.84 -14.56 3.00
CA PHE A 75 -6.86 -13.17 3.43
C PHE A 75 -8.11 -12.43 2.94
N ALA A 76 -8.48 -12.61 1.67
CA ALA A 76 -9.71 -12.04 1.14
C ALA A 76 -10.97 -12.52 1.90
N ARG A 77 -11.06 -13.83 2.18
CA ARG A 77 -12.17 -14.40 2.98
C ARG A 77 -12.13 -13.93 4.43
N TYR A 78 -10.94 -13.74 5.00
CA TYR A 78 -10.78 -13.21 6.34
C TYR A 78 -11.32 -11.78 6.44
N LEU A 79 -11.05 -10.93 5.44
CA LEU A 79 -11.59 -9.57 5.40
C LEU A 79 -13.12 -9.54 5.34
N GLU A 80 -13.75 -10.44 4.57
CA GLU A 80 -15.21 -10.58 4.53
C GLU A 80 -15.79 -10.88 5.92
N GLN A 81 -15.17 -11.81 6.64
CA GLN A 81 -15.60 -12.23 7.99
C GLN A 81 -15.32 -11.14 9.04
N ALA A 82 -14.17 -10.47 8.94
CA ALA A 82 -13.71 -9.48 9.91
C ALA A 82 -14.43 -8.13 9.75
N TYR A 83 -14.90 -7.81 8.54
CA TYR A 83 -15.56 -6.55 8.20
C TYR A 83 -16.87 -6.77 7.42
N PRO A 84 -17.87 -7.45 8.02
CA PRO A 84 -19.09 -7.83 7.30
C PRO A 84 -19.93 -6.61 6.88
N VAL A 85 -19.96 -5.56 7.70
CA VAL A 85 -20.71 -4.32 7.37
C VAL A 85 -20.08 -3.59 6.19
N VAL A 86 -18.74 -3.56 6.10
CA VAL A 86 -18.03 -2.95 4.97
C VAL A 86 -18.32 -3.72 3.68
N HIS A 87 -18.26 -5.05 3.73
CA HIS A 87 -18.53 -5.90 2.56
C HIS A 87 -20.00 -5.88 2.12
N ALA A 88 -20.93 -5.61 3.04
CA ALA A 88 -22.33 -5.42 2.71
C ALA A 88 -22.63 -4.03 2.11
N ALA A 89 -21.89 -3.00 2.53
CA ALA A 89 -22.14 -1.61 2.14
C ALA A 89 -21.39 -1.17 0.88
N LEU A 90 -20.22 -1.77 0.62
CA LEU A 90 -19.36 -1.40 -0.50
C LEU A 90 -19.54 -2.37 -1.66
N GLU A 91 -19.48 -1.83 -2.88
CA GLU A 91 -19.35 -2.67 -4.06
C GLU A 91 -17.92 -3.22 -4.13
N ARG A 92 -17.78 -4.53 -4.33
CA ARG A 92 -16.47 -5.19 -4.39
C ARG A 92 -16.24 -5.81 -5.76
N GLU A 93 -15.05 -5.57 -6.29
CA GLU A 93 -14.52 -6.20 -7.49
C GLU A 93 -13.21 -6.93 -7.15
N ILE A 94 -13.00 -8.11 -7.74
CA ILE A 94 -11.73 -8.84 -7.66
C ILE A 94 -11.03 -8.67 -9.00
N VAL A 95 -9.83 -8.09 -8.98
CA VAL A 95 -9.02 -7.82 -10.16
C VAL A 95 -7.82 -8.77 -10.16
N SER A 96 -7.57 -9.44 -11.29
CA SER A 96 -6.45 -10.39 -11.45
C SER A 96 -6.39 -11.41 -10.30
N ASP A 97 -7.54 -11.97 -9.95
CA ASP A 97 -7.78 -13.04 -8.97
C ASP A 97 -7.50 -12.71 -7.49
N TYR A 98 -6.67 -11.70 -7.19
CA TYR A 98 -6.21 -11.43 -5.82
C TYR A 98 -6.35 -9.98 -5.37
N SER A 99 -6.46 -9.01 -6.29
CA SER A 99 -6.55 -7.60 -5.91
C SER A 99 -7.99 -7.24 -5.57
N LEU A 100 -8.20 -6.69 -4.37
CA LEU A 100 -9.53 -6.31 -3.90
C LEU A 100 -9.76 -4.82 -4.14
N LEU A 101 -10.74 -4.50 -4.97
CA LEU A 101 -11.20 -3.14 -5.20
C LEU A 101 -12.56 -2.94 -4.53
N TYR A 102 -12.62 -1.99 -3.60
CA TYR A 102 -13.85 -1.59 -2.94
C TYR A 102 -14.26 -0.19 -3.40
N ARG A 103 -15.48 -0.07 -3.91
CA ARG A 103 -16.07 1.20 -4.31
C ARG A 103 -17.12 1.64 -3.30
N TRP A 104 -16.81 2.72 -2.58
CA TRP A 104 -17.78 3.45 -1.78
C TRP A 104 -18.37 4.60 -2.59
N LYS A 105 -19.62 4.45 -3.02
CA LYS A 105 -20.32 5.50 -3.75
C LYS A 105 -20.59 6.69 -2.83
N GLY A 106 -20.00 7.85 -3.18
CA GLY A 106 -20.26 9.11 -2.49
C GLY A 106 -21.68 9.63 -2.76
N GLN A 107 -22.19 10.47 -1.86
CA GLN A 107 -23.51 11.10 -2.02
C GLN A 107 -23.49 12.24 -3.07
N ASP A 108 -22.35 12.89 -3.26
CA ASP A 108 -22.15 13.95 -4.27
C ASP A 108 -21.16 13.48 -5.33
N GLU A 109 -21.68 13.13 -6.52
CA GLU A 109 -20.88 12.68 -7.67
C GLU A 109 -20.11 13.82 -8.35
N GLY A 110 -20.35 15.09 -7.98
CA GLY A 110 -19.59 16.25 -8.46
C GLY A 110 -18.24 16.43 -7.77
N LEU A 111 -17.99 15.74 -6.67
CA LEU A 111 -16.72 15.78 -5.95
C LEU A 111 -15.67 14.86 -6.59
N LYS A 112 -14.40 15.23 -6.44
CA LYS A 112 -13.29 14.37 -6.88
C LYS A 112 -13.21 13.13 -5.99
N PRO A 113 -12.99 11.93 -6.56
CA PRO A 113 -12.86 10.72 -5.77
C PRO A 113 -11.57 10.74 -4.93
N VAL A 114 -11.58 9.96 -3.84
CA VAL A 114 -10.40 9.67 -3.02
C VAL A 114 -10.07 8.20 -3.19
N LEU A 115 -8.81 7.90 -3.50
CA LEU A 115 -8.29 6.54 -3.56
C LEU A 115 -7.50 6.24 -2.29
N PHE A 116 -7.91 5.21 -1.57
CA PHE A 116 -7.08 4.57 -0.56
C PHE A 116 -6.45 3.35 -1.20
N SER A 117 -5.12 3.30 -1.22
CA SER A 117 -4.37 2.17 -1.76
C SER A 117 -3.46 1.61 -0.67
N THR A 118 -3.47 0.28 -0.57
CA THR A 118 -2.65 -0.48 0.36
C THR A 118 -2.29 -1.82 -0.29
N HIS A 119 -1.33 -2.51 0.29
CA HIS A 119 -0.94 -3.85 -0.11
C HIS A 119 -0.91 -4.73 1.14
N PHE A 120 -1.12 -6.03 0.95
CA PHE A 120 -1.21 -7.01 2.05
C PHE A 120 -0.28 -8.20 1.83
N ASP A 121 0.55 -8.15 0.80
CA ASP A 121 1.67 -9.05 0.65
C ASP A 121 2.82 -8.65 1.58
N VAL A 122 3.56 -9.67 2.03
CA VAL A 122 4.72 -9.50 2.89
C VAL A 122 5.91 -10.27 2.34
N VAL A 123 7.10 -9.89 2.79
CA VAL A 123 8.32 -10.67 2.54
C VAL A 123 8.48 -11.75 3.60
N PRO A 124 9.05 -12.92 3.27
CA PRO A 124 9.35 -13.94 4.27
C PRO A 124 10.40 -13.45 5.27
N VAL A 125 10.49 -14.14 6.42
CA VAL A 125 11.58 -13.94 7.37
C VAL A 125 12.90 -14.31 6.69
N GLU A 126 13.93 -13.48 6.90
CA GLU A 126 15.27 -13.74 6.37
C GLU A 126 15.82 -15.04 6.98
N GLU A 127 16.24 -15.98 6.12
CA GLU A 127 16.77 -17.28 6.56
C GLU A 127 17.94 -17.12 7.54
N GLY A 128 17.94 -17.90 8.62
CA GLY A 128 18.98 -17.85 9.65
C GLY A 128 18.80 -16.73 10.68
N THR A 129 17.78 -15.88 10.55
CA THR A 129 17.46 -14.84 11.54
C THR A 129 16.40 -15.26 12.55
N GLU A 130 15.84 -16.47 12.46
CA GLU A 130 14.67 -16.93 13.21
C GLU A 130 14.88 -16.79 14.73
N SER A 131 16.08 -17.11 15.21
CA SER A 131 16.45 -17.01 16.63
C SER A 131 16.52 -15.58 17.18
N ALA A 132 16.59 -14.56 16.31
CA ALA A 132 16.57 -13.15 16.69
C ALA A 132 15.15 -12.60 16.92
N TRP A 133 14.11 -13.36 16.57
CA TRP A 133 12.71 -12.97 16.74
C TRP A 133 12.17 -13.48 18.09
N SER A 134 11.62 -12.58 18.89
CA SER A 134 11.08 -12.91 20.23
C SER A 134 9.61 -13.34 20.22
N GLY A 135 8.89 -13.09 19.13
CA GLY A 135 7.63 -13.76 18.81
C GLY A 135 7.91 -15.03 18.05
N SER A 136 7.03 -16.04 18.14
CA SER A 136 7.11 -17.22 17.29
C SER A 136 6.99 -16.80 15.83
N ALA A 137 8.14 -16.55 15.18
CA ALA A 137 8.29 -16.45 13.73
C ALA A 137 8.24 -17.86 13.10
N VAL A 138 7.35 -18.70 13.64
CA VAL A 138 7.07 -20.04 13.14
C VAL A 138 5.72 -19.94 12.47
N PHE A 139 5.75 -19.76 11.14
CA PHE A 139 4.61 -19.96 10.27
C PHE A 139 4.99 -21.04 9.27
#